data_AF-A0A8K0VD85-F1
#
_entry.id   AF-A0A8K0VD85-F1
#
_cell.length_a   1.000
_cell.length_b   1.000
_cell.length_c   1.000
_cell.angle_alpha   90.00
_cell.angle_beta   90.00
_cell.angle_gamma   90.00
#
_symmetry.space_group_name_H-M   'P 1'
#
loop_
_entity.id
_entity.type
_entity.pdbx_description
1 polymer ?
#
loop_
_entity_poly.entity_id
_entity_poly.type
_entity_poly.pdbx_seq_one_letter_code
_entity_poly.pdbx_strand_id
1 'polypeptide(L)'
;MPAFLIAYVRIVEKFNEKVGRIAMYLLFALMGVMLWGAFARSAWHPQVWTDEMGQFLLAGYFMLGGAYALQLGSAVRMDVFYSQWSDRTRAMVDAVTIFALLCYLAVLLWGGVESTQYALQYGERRSGLWRPYMAPVKIVMCIGILMMLLQCSCFLIRDIARLRGREI
;
A
#
# COMPACT_ATOMS: atom_id res chain seq x y z
N MET A 1 -21.97 -17.65 -1.87
CA MET A 1 -20.75 -17.94 -2.66
C MET A 1 -20.10 -19.22 -2.12
N PRO A 2 -19.21 -19.91 -2.86
CA PRO A 2 -18.47 -21.03 -2.30
C PRO A 2 -17.70 -20.60 -1.04
N ALA A 3 -17.71 -21.42 0.01
CA ALA A 3 -17.15 -21.09 1.32
C ALA A 3 -15.67 -20.70 1.26
N PHE A 4 -14.93 -21.26 0.30
CA PHE A 4 -13.53 -20.95 0.06
C PHE A 4 -13.27 -19.47 -0.26
N LEU A 5 -14.12 -18.82 -1.09
CA LEU A 5 -13.96 -17.40 -1.43
C LEU A 5 -14.21 -16.48 -0.24
N ILE A 6 -15.18 -16.83 0.60
CA ILE A 6 -15.49 -16.08 1.82
C ILE A 6 -14.33 -16.20 2.83
N ALA A 7 -13.77 -17.41 2.96
CA ALA A 7 -12.60 -17.65 3.80
C ALA A 7 -11.39 -16.84 3.30
N TYR A 8 -11.13 -16.84 1.99
CA TYR A 8 -10.06 -16.05 1.38
C TYR A 8 -10.18 -14.56 1.71
N VAL A 9 -11.35 -13.95 1.43
CA VAL A 9 -11.59 -12.53 1.71
C VAL A 9 -11.34 -12.21 3.19
N ARG A 10 -11.88 -13.02 4.09
CA ARG A 10 -11.74 -12.80 5.54
C ARG A 10 -10.30 -12.92 6.02
N ILE A 11 -9.51 -13.83 5.45
CA ILE A 11 -8.09 -14.02 5.79
C ILE A 11 -7.29 -12.81 5.33
N VAL A 12 -7.45 -12.40 4.07
CA VAL A 12 -6.73 -11.25 3.50
C VAL A 12 -7.05 -9.96 4.26
N GLU A 13 -8.33 -9.71 4.55
CA GLU A 13 -8.75 -8.52 5.27
C GLU A 13 -8.21 -8.46 6.71
N LYS A 14 -8.24 -9.59 7.43
CA LYS A 14 -7.65 -9.64 8.78
C LYS A 14 -6.14 -9.47 8.75
N PHE A 15 -5.48 -9.99 7.72
CA PHE A 15 -4.05 -9.82 7.54
C PHE A 15 -3.71 -8.34 7.26
N ASN A 16 -4.39 -7.72 6.30
CA ASN A 16 -4.22 -6.31 5.95
C ASN A 16 -4.53 -5.38 7.13
N GLU A 17 -5.59 -5.67 7.92
CA GLU A 17 -5.91 -4.91 9.13
C GLU A 17 -4.77 -4.95 10.16
N LYS A 18 -4.23 -6.15 10.45
CA LYS A 18 -3.15 -6.30 11.42
C LYS A 18 -1.89 -5.58 10.96
N VAL A 19 -1.49 -5.80 9.71
CA VAL A 19 -0.28 -5.18 9.16
C VAL A 19 -0.45 -3.66 9.08
N GLY A 20 -1.61 -3.17 8.63
CA GLY A 20 -1.92 -1.74 8.58
C GLY A 20 -1.88 -1.09 9.96
N ARG A 21 -2.44 -1.75 10.98
CA ARG A 21 -2.41 -1.26 12.37
C ARG A 21 -1.00 -1.20 12.94
N ILE A 22 -0.16 -2.20 12.62
CA ILE A 22 1.27 -2.17 13.00
C ILE A 22 2.00 -1.06 12.24
N ALA A 23 1.72 -0.90 10.95
CA ALA A 23 2.31 0.13 10.11
C ALA A 23 1.99 1.55 10.60
N MET A 24 0.85 1.77 11.27
CA MET A 24 0.56 3.07 11.89
C MET A 24 1.64 3.51 12.88
N TYR A 25 2.31 2.58 13.56
CA TYR A 25 3.38 2.91 14.50
C TYR A 25 4.66 3.41 13.81
N LEU A 26 4.82 3.20 12.50
CA LEU A 26 5.92 3.79 11.73
C LEU A 26 5.87 5.32 11.74
N LEU A 27 4.70 5.92 11.95
CA LEU A 27 4.57 7.37 12.07
C LEU A 27 5.24 7.89 13.35
N PHE A 28 5.15 7.15 14.47
CA PHE A 28 5.90 7.49 15.69
C PHE A 28 7.41 7.31 15.49
N ALA A 29 7.83 6.27 14.77
CA ALA A 29 9.24 6.09 14.42
C ALA A 29 9.76 7.25 13.54
N LEU A 30 8.97 7.69 12.55
CA LEU A 30 9.27 8.85 11.71
C LEU A 30 9.41 10.12 12.56
N MET A 31 8.47 10.37 13.47
CA MET A 31 8.55 11.50 14.40
C MET A 31 9.82 11.44 15.24
N GLY A 32 10.20 10.26 15.75
CA GLY A 32 11.44 10.07 16.51
C GLY A 32 12.70 10.40 15.70
N VAL A 33 12.77 9.93 14.44
CA VAL A 33 13.91 10.24 13.55
C VAL A 33 13.97 11.72 13.22
N MET A 34 12.83 12.35 12.93
CA MET A 34 12.76 13.79 12.64
C MET A 34 13.13 14.64 13.85
N LEU A 35 12.64 14.28 15.03
CA LEU A 35 12.97 14.95 16.28
C LEU A 35 14.47 14.84 16.57
N TRP A 36 15.05 13.66 16.41
CA TRP A 36 16.50 13.46 16.55
C TRP A 36 17.30 14.31 15.56
N GLY A 37 16.89 14.33 14.29
CA GLY A 37 17.52 15.18 13.28
C GLY A 37 17.47 16.67 13.63
N ALA A 38 16.35 17.15 14.17
CA ALA A 38 16.20 18.52 14.63
C ALA A 38 17.12 18.83 15.83
N PHE A 39 17.15 17.95 16.84
CA PHE A 39 18.04 18.10 18.00
C PHE A 39 19.52 18.10 17.60
N ALA A 40 19.94 17.14 16.78
CA ALA A 40 21.32 17.01 16.35
C ALA A 40 21.79 18.24 15.55
N ARG A 41 20.91 18.78 14.69
CA ARG A 41 21.17 20.02 13.94
C ARG A 41 21.26 21.23 14.87
N SER A 42 20.39 21.31 15.89
CA SER A 42 20.44 22.37 16.90
C SER A 42 21.68 22.29 17.79
N ALA A 43 22.23 21.08 17.99
CA ALA A 43 23.48 20.83 18.70
C ALA A 43 24.72 20.99 17.81
N TRP A 44 24.59 21.59 16.61
CA TRP A 44 25.67 21.80 15.64
C TRP A 44 26.34 20.53 15.09
N HIS A 45 25.69 19.36 15.22
CA HIS A 45 26.14 18.08 14.69
C HIS A 45 25.09 17.48 13.72
N PRO A 46 24.92 18.07 12.52
CA PRO A 46 23.91 17.62 11.56
C PRO A 46 24.18 16.18 11.10
N GLN A 47 23.19 15.31 11.28
CA GLN A 47 23.26 13.90 10.89
C GLN A 47 22.72 13.73 9.47
N VAL A 48 23.57 13.26 8.54
CA VAL A 48 23.23 13.16 7.11
C VAL A 48 22.19 12.09 6.78
N TRP A 49 21.90 11.18 7.71
CA TRP A 49 21.00 10.04 7.49
C TRP A 49 19.54 10.31 7.86
N THR A 50 19.27 11.31 8.70
CA THR A 50 17.93 11.49 9.30
C THR A 50 16.87 11.84 8.26
N ASP A 51 17.21 12.67 7.28
CA ASP A 51 16.28 13.09 6.23
C ASP A 51 15.92 11.93 5.29
N GLU A 52 16.91 11.14 4.87
CA GLU A 52 16.71 9.98 4.00
C GLU A 52 15.99 8.82 4.71
N MET A 53 16.36 8.54 5.97
CA MET A 53 15.66 7.56 6.79
C MET A 53 14.19 7.95 7.00
N GLY A 54 13.92 9.24 7.19
CA GLY A 54 12.57 9.77 7.24
C GLY A 54 11.75 9.48 5.98
N GLN A 55 12.33 9.71 4.81
CA GLN A 55 11.67 9.41 3.53
C GLN A 55 11.38 7.91 3.38
N PHE A 56 12.28 7.04 3.85
CA PHE A 56 12.07 5.59 3.84
C PHE A 56 10.97 5.12 4.79
N LEU A 57 10.93 5.67 6.01
CA LEU A 57 9.87 5.39 6.97
C LEU A 57 8.52 5.87 6.44
N LEU A 58 8.47 7.06 5.84
CA LEU A 58 7.26 7.59 5.22
C LEU A 58 6.80 6.72 4.05
N ALA A 59 7.71 6.31 3.17
CA ALA A 59 7.41 5.42 2.07
C ALA A 59 6.87 4.05 2.56
N GLY A 60 7.51 3.47 3.57
CA GLY A 60 7.03 2.23 4.20
C GLY A 60 5.65 2.38 4.83
N TYR A 61 5.41 3.49 5.55
CA TYR A 61 4.10 3.82 6.12
C TYR A 61 3.01 3.88 5.05
N PHE A 62 3.24 4.60 3.94
CA PHE A 62 2.25 4.70 2.87
C PHE A 62 2.03 3.37 2.14
N MET A 63 3.09 2.62 1.86
CA MET A 63 2.98 1.37 1.11
C MET A 63 2.30 0.26 1.92
N LEU A 64 2.68 0.10 3.19
CA LEU A 64 2.07 -0.91 4.07
C LEU A 64 0.67 -0.49 4.53
N GLY A 65 0.48 0.80 4.79
CA GLY A 65 -0.82 1.37 5.16
C GLY A 65 -1.80 1.46 3.98
N GLY A 66 -1.31 1.50 2.74
CA GLY A 66 -2.12 1.67 1.54
C GLY A 66 -3.18 0.58 1.34
N ALA A 67 -2.83 -0.68 1.59
CA ALA A 67 -3.78 -1.79 1.52
C ALA A 67 -4.90 -1.66 2.55
N TYR A 68 -4.56 -1.22 3.77
CA TYR A 68 -5.52 -1.01 4.85
C TYR A 68 -6.40 0.22 4.63
N ALA A 69 -5.83 1.32 4.12
CA ALA A 69 -6.59 2.51 3.72
C ALA A 69 -7.59 2.19 2.60
N LEU A 70 -7.19 1.36 1.63
CA LEU A 70 -8.08 0.88 0.58
C LEU A 70 -9.22 0.02 1.15
N GLN A 71 -8.93 -0.85 2.11
CA GLN A 71 -9.95 -1.65 2.83
C GLN A 71 -10.99 -0.79 3.54
N LEU A 72 -10.56 0.32 4.16
CA LEU A 72 -11.43 1.28 4.86
C LEU A 72 -12.28 2.13 3.90
N GLY A 73 -12.05 2.05 2.59
CA GLY A 73 -12.73 2.89 1.61
C GLY A 73 -12.35 4.37 1.72
N SER A 74 -11.18 4.69 2.28
CA SER A 74 -10.74 6.08 2.45
C SER A 74 -10.22 6.71 1.15
N ALA A 75 -10.13 5.94 0.07
CA ALA A 75 -9.88 6.47 -1.26
C ALA A 75 -11.10 7.30 -1.67
N VAL A 76 -10.92 8.61 -1.85
CA VAL A 76 -12.00 9.53 -2.21
C VAL A 76 -12.67 9.03 -3.48
N ARG A 77 -13.89 8.50 -3.35
CA ARG A 77 -14.77 8.18 -4.46
C ARG A 77 -15.52 9.44 -4.85
N MET A 78 -15.57 9.74 -6.14
CA MET A 78 -16.26 10.91 -6.64
C MET A 78 -17.76 10.59 -6.69
N ASP A 79 -18.44 10.71 -5.55
CA ASP A 79 -19.82 10.22 -5.36
C ASP A 79 -20.90 11.07 -6.05
N VAL A 80 -20.52 12.19 -6.68
CA VAL A 80 -21.45 13.15 -7.30
C VAL A 80 -22.29 12.52 -8.41
N PHE A 81 -21.71 11.61 -9.20
CA PHE A 81 -22.41 10.91 -10.28
C PHE A 81 -22.95 9.53 -9.87
N TYR A 82 -22.48 8.99 -8.74
CA TYR A 82 -22.85 7.64 -8.29
C TYR A 82 -24.25 7.57 -7.70
N SER A 83 -24.77 8.66 -7.14
CA SER A 83 -26.07 8.69 -6.44
C SER A 83 -27.27 8.44 -7.35
N GLN A 84 -27.15 8.74 -8.65
CA GLN A 84 -28.25 8.62 -9.62
C GLN A 84 -28.24 7.29 -10.40
N TRP A 85 -27.23 6.45 -10.20
CA TRP A 85 -27.07 5.20 -10.95
C TRP A 85 -27.76 4.02 -10.27
N SER A 86 -28.34 3.13 -11.07
CA SER A 86 -28.91 1.86 -10.60
C SER A 86 -27.85 0.95 -9.96
N ASP A 87 -28.25 0.07 -9.05
CA ASP A 87 -27.33 -0.84 -8.34
C ASP A 87 -26.51 -1.73 -9.29
N ARG A 88 -27.09 -2.11 -10.45
CA ARG A 88 -26.39 -2.90 -11.46
C ARG A 88 -25.32 -2.10 -12.21
N THR A 89 -25.61 -0.87 -12.60
CA THR A 89 -24.64 -0.01 -13.29
C THR A 89 -23.51 0.39 -12.35
N ARG A 90 -23.83 0.65 -11.07
CA ARG A 90 -22.84 0.92 -10.03
C ARG A 90 -21.87 -0.26 -9.87
N ALA A 91 -22.40 -1.47 -9.68
CA ALA A 91 -21.59 -2.67 -9.51
C ALA A 91 -20.74 -3.03 -10.75
N MET A 92 -21.23 -2.76 -11.97
CA MET A 92 -20.42 -2.93 -13.18
C MET A 92 -19.25 -1.96 -13.25
N VAL A 93 -19.48 -0.67 -12.96
CA VAL A 93 -18.42 0.35 -13.02
C VAL A 93 -17.40 0.13 -11.90
N ASP A 94 -17.84 -0.24 -10.70
CA ASP A 94 -16.96 -0.64 -9.60
C ASP A 94 -16.06 -1.82 -10.02
N ALA A 95 -16.65 -2.88 -10.60
CA ALA A 95 -15.89 -4.05 -11.05
C ALA A 95 -14.85 -3.71 -12.13
N VAL A 96 -15.20 -2.86 -13.11
CA VAL A 96 -14.27 -2.41 -14.16
C VAL A 96 -13.15 -1.55 -13.57
N THR A 97 -13.48 -0.65 -12.65
CA THR A 97 -12.51 0.24 -12.01
C THR A 97 -11.52 -0.55 -11.16
N ILE A 98 -12.00 -1.51 -10.37
CA ILE A 98 -11.17 -2.39 -9.56
C ILE A 98 -10.33 -3.31 -10.45
N PHE A 99 -10.87 -3.81 -11.56
CA PHE A 99 -10.09 -4.58 -12.51
C PHE A 99 -8.96 -3.77 -13.13
N ALA A 100 -9.23 -2.52 -13.54
CA ALA A 100 -8.20 -1.61 -14.04
C ALA A 100 -7.13 -1.32 -12.97
N LEU A 101 -7.54 -1.11 -11.72
CA LEU A 101 -6.62 -0.93 -10.59
C LEU A 101 -5.76 -2.19 -10.35
N LEU A 102 -6.34 -3.38 -10.47
CA LEU A 102 -5.63 -4.65 -10.33
C LEU A 102 -4.56 -4.79 -11.43
N CYS A 103 -4.90 -4.51 -12.69
CA CYS A 103 -3.95 -4.49 -13.80
C CYS A 103 -2.80 -3.49 -13.55
N TYR A 104 -3.14 -2.27 -13.13
CA TYR A 104 -2.13 -1.25 -12.79
C TYR A 104 -1.19 -1.73 -11.69
N LEU A 105 -1.73 -2.26 -10.59
CA LEU A 105 -0.92 -2.74 -9.48
C LEU A 105 -0.07 -3.97 -9.86
N ALA A 106 -0.54 -4.83 -10.76
CA ALA A 106 0.23 -5.97 -11.25
C ALA A 106 1.45 -5.52 -12.06
N VAL A 107 1.28 -4.55 -12.96
CA VAL A 107 2.38 -3.95 -13.71
C VAL A 107 3.34 -3.21 -12.77
N LEU A 108 2.80 -2.49 -11.78
CA LEU A 108 3.60 -1.79 -10.77
C LEU A 108 4.43 -2.78 -9.93
N LEU A 109 3.85 -3.92 -9.55
CA LEU A 109 4.56 -4.98 -8.83
C LEU A 109 5.67 -5.58 -9.69
N TRP A 110 5.41 -5.82 -10.98
CA TRP A 110 6.43 -6.31 -11.91
C TRP A 110 7.65 -5.39 -11.93
N GLY A 111 7.43 -4.09 -12.19
CA GLY A 111 8.52 -3.10 -12.19
C GLY A 111 9.20 -2.97 -10.83
N GLY A 112 8.44 -3.11 -9.73
CA GLY A 112 8.97 -3.14 -8.37
C GLY A 112 9.91 -4.32 -8.12
N VAL A 113 9.53 -5.53 -8.56
CA VAL A 113 10.33 -6.75 -8.41
C VAL A 113 11.62 -6.65 -9.22
N GLU A 114 11.55 -6.22 -10.48
CA GLU A 114 12.75 -6.01 -11.31
C GLU A 114 13.69 -4.98 -10.67
N SER A 115 13.15 -3.86 -10.20
CA SER A 115 13.93 -2.81 -9.51
C SER A 115 14.55 -3.31 -8.19
N THR A 116 13.88 -4.22 -7.49
CA THR A 116 14.38 -4.83 -6.25
C THR A 116 15.48 -5.84 -6.54
N GLN A 117 15.32 -6.68 -7.57
CA GLN A 117 16.34 -7.62 -8.02
C GLN A 117 17.60 -6.89 -8.48
N TYR A 118 17.43 -5.80 -9.25
CA TYR A 118 18.54 -4.94 -9.65
C TYR A 118 19.28 -4.38 -8.43
N ALA A 119 18.55 -3.86 -7.44
CA ALA A 119 19.16 -3.33 -6.22
C ALA A 119 19.95 -4.40 -5.44
N LEU A 120 19.44 -5.63 -5.39
CA LEU A 120 20.09 -6.78 -4.74
C LEU A 120 21.36 -7.24 -5.44
N GLN A 121 21.34 -7.31 -6.77
CA GLN A 121 22.47 -7.80 -7.56
C GLN A 121 23.60 -6.77 -7.65
N TYR A 122 23.26 -5.50 -7.88
CA TYR A 122 24.23 -4.44 -8.14
C TYR A 122 24.57 -3.60 -6.91
N GLY A 123 23.98 -3.91 -5.74
CA GLY A 123 24.27 -3.17 -4.53
C GLY A 123 23.80 -1.70 -4.61
N GLU A 124 22.66 -1.44 -5.24
CA GLU A 124 22.22 -0.07 -5.57
C GLU A 124 22.13 0.80 -4.31
N ARG A 125 22.81 1.93 -4.35
CA ARG A 125 22.82 2.94 -3.29
C ARG A 125 22.25 4.25 -3.80
N ARG A 126 21.62 5.00 -2.90
CA ARG A 126 21.14 6.33 -3.23
C ARG A 126 22.28 7.23 -3.69
N SER A 127 21.97 8.16 -4.59
CA SER A 127 22.85 9.24 -5.01
C SER A 127 22.91 10.42 -4.01
N GLY A 128 22.48 10.23 -2.76
CA GLY A 128 22.51 11.25 -1.70
C GLY A 128 23.75 11.18 -0.81
N LEU A 129 23.81 12.00 0.25
CA LEU A 129 24.98 12.09 1.13
C LEU A 129 25.22 10.82 1.95
N TRP A 130 24.15 10.18 2.42
CA TRP A 130 24.25 8.98 3.26
C TRP A 130 24.38 7.68 2.45
N ARG A 131 24.00 7.70 1.16
CA ARG A 131 24.14 6.57 0.21
C ARG A 131 23.65 5.22 0.77
N PRO A 132 22.45 5.16 1.38
CA PRO A 132 21.92 3.93 1.94
C PRO A 132 21.67 2.90 0.85
N TYR A 133 21.77 1.64 1.26
CA TYR A 133 21.42 0.51 0.42
C TYR A 133 19.91 0.50 0.17
N MET A 134 19.50 0.47 -1.09
CA MET A 134 18.11 0.69 -1.51
C MET A 134 17.22 -0.56 -1.41
N ALA A 135 17.82 -1.75 -1.39
CA ALA A 135 17.05 -3.00 -1.44
C ALA A 135 16.00 -3.14 -0.33
N PRO A 136 16.26 -2.82 0.96
CA PRO A 136 15.27 -2.98 2.02
C PRO A 136 13.98 -2.18 1.77
N VAL A 137 14.12 -0.95 1.26
CA VAL A 137 12.98 -0.07 1.00
C VAL A 137 12.17 -0.58 -0.19
N LYS A 138 12.84 -1.00 -1.26
CA LYS A 138 12.19 -1.58 -2.45
C LYS A 138 11.45 -2.88 -2.12
N ILE A 139 12.00 -3.72 -1.24
CA ILE A 139 11.33 -4.92 -0.73
C ILE A 139 10.03 -4.55 0.01
N VAL A 140 10.09 -3.57 0.94
CA VAL A 140 8.90 -3.11 1.67
C VAL A 140 7.84 -2.54 0.71
N MET A 141 8.27 -1.78 -0.32
CA MET A 141 7.38 -1.29 -1.37
C MET A 141 6.68 -2.44 -2.12
N CYS A 142 7.42 -3.47 -2.54
CA CYS A 142 6.86 -4.63 -3.23
C CYS A 142 5.86 -5.39 -2.35
N ILE A 143 6.15 -5.54 -1.06
CA ILE A 143 5.23 -6.16 -0.10
C ILE A 143 3.95 -5.34 0.02
N GLY A 144 4.04 -4.01 0.14
CA GLY A 144 2.87 -3.12 0.18
C GLY A 144 2.01 -3.22 -1.07
N ILE A 145 2.62 -3.21 -2.26
CA ILE A 145 1.91 -3.37 -3.54
C ILE A 145 1.22 -4.74 -3.63
N LEU A 146 1.90 -5.81 -3.21
CA LEU A 146 1.32 -7.15 -3.15
C LEU A 146 0.10 -7.21 -2.23
N MET A 147 0.18 -6.57 -1.06
CA MET A 147 -0.97 -6.49 -0.15
C MET A 147 -2.15 -5.72 -0.76
N MET A 148 -1.88 -4.63 -1.49
CA MET A 148 -2.93 -3.88 -2.20
C MET A 148 -3.56 -4.72 -3.32
N LEU A 149 -2.78 -5.53 -4.05
CA LEU A 149 -3.30 -6.48 -5.03
C LEU A 149 -4.23 -7.51 -4.40
N LEU A 150 -3.82 -8.10 -3.26
CA LEU A 150 -4.66 -9.03 -2.52
C LEU A 150 -5.96 -8.36 -2.08
N GLN A 151 -5.91 -7.11 -1.60
CA GLN A 151 -7.12 -6.36 -1.24
C GLN A 151 -8.03 -6.08 -2.44
N CYS A 152 -7.47 -5.70 -3.60
CA CYS A 152 -8.23 -5.47 -4.83
C CYS A 152 -8.94 -6.74 -5.31
N SER A 153 -8.28 -7.89 -5.20
CA SER A 153 -8.91 -9.18 -5.53
C SER A 153 -10.12 -9.48 -4.65
N CYS A 154 -10.08 -9.09 -3.37
CA CYS A 154 -11.20 -9.24 -2.45
C CYS A 154 -12.39 -8.33 -2.83
N PHE A 155 -12.13 -7.09 -3.27
CA PHE A 155 -13.16 -6.20 -3.77
C PHE A 155 -13.81 -6.74 -5.04
N LEU A 156 -13.03 -7.24 -6.00
CA LEU A 156 -13.55 -7.85 -7.22
C LEU A 156 -14.47 -9.03 -6.90
N ILE A 157 -14.10 -9.89 -5.95
CA ILE A 157 -14.94 -11.01 -5.50
C ILE A 157 -16.27 -10.50 -4.93
N ARG A 158 -16.26 -9.43 -4.12
CA ARG A 158 -17.47 -8.82 -3.55
C ARG A 158 -18.37 -8.19 -4.62
N ASP A 159 -17.82 -7.49 -5.59
CA ASP A 159 -18.61 -6.87 -6.66
C ASP A 159 -19.27 -7.92 -7.55
N ILE A 160 -18.56 -9.00 -7.86
CA ILE A 160 -19.13 -10.17 -8.55
C ILE A 160 -20.25 -10.81 -7.70
N ALA A 161 -20.13 -10.80 -6.37
CA ALA A 161 -21.18 -11.28 -5.48
C ALA A 161 -22.44 -10.42 -5.53
N ARG A 162 -22.26 -9.10 -5.45
CA ARG A 162 -23.35 -8.11 -5.59
C ARG A 162 -24.06 -8.25 -6.93
N LEU A 163 -23.32 -8.40 -8.04
CA LEU A 163 -23.91 -8.62 -9.37
C LEU A 163 -24.74 -9.91 -9.45
N ARG A 164 -24.42 -10.93 -8.65
CA ARG A 164 -25.17 -12.19 -8.54
C ARG A 164 -26.31 -12.15 -7.51
N GLY A 165 -26.59 -11.00 -6.89
CA GLY A 165 -27.64 -10.84 -5.89
C GLY A 165 -27.36 -11.55 -4.57
N ARG A 166 -26.09 -11.80 -4.22
CA ARG A 166 -25.68 -12.41 -2.95
C ARG A 166 -24.78 -11.44 -2.20
N GLU A 167 -25.24 -10.91 -1.08
CA GLU A 167 -24.41 -10.08 -0.19
C GLU A 167 -23.43 -10.95 0.63
N ILE A 168 -22.23 -10.42 0.85
CA ILE A 168 -21.13 -11.03 1.63
C ILE A 168 -20.52 -9.95 2.53
#